data_AF-A0AAW5K599-F1
#
_entry.id   AF-A0AAW5K599-F1
#
_cell.length_a   1.000
_cell.length_b   1.000
_cell.length_c   1.000
_cell.angle_alpha   90.00
_cell.angle_beta   90.00
_cell.angle_gamma   90.00
#
_symmetry.space_group_name_H-M   'P 1'
#
loop_
_entity.id
_entity.type
_entity.pdbx_description
1 polymer ?
#
loop_
_entity_poly.entity_id
_entity_poly.type
_entity_poly.pdbx_seq_one_letter_code
_entity_poly.pdbx_strand_id
1 'polypeptide(L)'
;MNGMNYGTNLANSLLATLEHDPAFRNTAYFSMEIALMPEIPTYSGGLGVLAGDILKSASDLGVPMVAMTLLYKKGYFAQKINREGRQTEYPVEWNPRDFMTQLPNRVTITMNGRPVTVGAWCYMLIGQTEHPLPIYFLDTDLPENLPEDRLLTAELYGGDNKYRLCQELILGICGLRLLRDMGYRNISTFHLNEGHAGFLTLELLREQGYGDIEKVRNQVIFTTHTPVAAGHDFFSYDLIDEVMDGDVAQILRQHIGGNGLSMTDLALKLSRYVNGVSHKHALVSRAMFGNESIDWITNGVHSTTWTSPSFANLYDARIPGWRNDPSRLMQALHIPDEEIWKAHQAAKMKLLAFVLEETGQQLDPDVLTIGFARRAATYKRADLVFSDIRRLVEIGKGKVQFVFSGKAHPHDEPGKDILQKINRIAKELGAELPVVFIENYNMGPAKFITSGVDIWLNTPIRPREASGTSGMKCVHNGVMNFSVLDGWWIEGCIEGRTGWAIGPEPTENGMVEYNEAEDAVDLYNKLEEKIIPAYYTDRKRWIGMMKFAIAVNASYFNTHRVVHEYCEKAYGTVFRGH
;
A
#
# COMPACT_ATOMS: atom_id res chain seq x y z
N MET A 1 -30.36 -28.35 -29.24
CA MET A 1 -29.37 -28.99 -30.13
C MET A 1 -28.80 -27.96 -31.07
N ASN A 2 -27.48 -27.98 -31.20
CA ASN A 2 -26.59 -27.27 -32.16
C ASN A 2 -26.44 -25.75 -31.93
N GLY A 3 -25.26 -25.19 -31.67
CA GLY A 3 -23.91 -25.71 -31.87
C GLY A 3 -23.03 -25.60 -30.61
N MET A 4 -22.52 -26.75 -30.18
CA MET A 4 -21.23 -26.77 -29.49
C MET A 4 -20.20 -26.32 -30.51
N ASN A 5 -19.63 -25.14 -30.27
CA ASN A 5 -18.56 -24.59 -31.09
C ASN A 5 -17.28 -25.37 -30.78
N TYR A 6 -17.11 -26.55 -31.39
CA TYR A 6 -15.88 -27.35 -31.34
C TYR A 6 -14.76 -26.73 -32.21
N GLY A 7 -14.55 -25.42 -32.06
CA GLY A 7 -13.50 -24.65 -32.74
C GLY A 7 -12.30 -24.33 -31.86
N THR A 8 -12.36 -24.59 -30.55
CA THR A 8 -11.26 -24.36 -29.61
C THR A 8 -10.65 -25.68 -29.17
N ASN A 9 -9.33 -25.80 -29.30
CA ASN A 9 -8.52 -26.91 -28.78
C ASN A 9 -8.97 -27.27 -27.35
N LEU A 10 -9.17 -28.56 -27.03
CA LEU A 10 -9.54 -29.03 -25.69
C LEU A 10 -8.64 -28.43 -24.60
N ALA A 11 -7.36 -28.23 -24.90
CA ALA A 11 -6.41 -27.55 -24.03
C ALA A 11 -6.85 -26.10 -23.70
N ASN A 12 -7.30 -25.33 -24.69
CA ASN A 12 -7.76 -23.95 -24.49
C ASN A 12 -9.06 -23.91 -23.68
N SER A 13 -9.98 -24.86 -23.91
CA SER A 13 -11.20 -24.96 -23.10
C SER A 13 -10.91 -25.33 -21.65
N LEU A 14 -9.97 -26.25 -21.41
CA LEU A 14 -9.53 -26.61 -20.06
C LEU A 14 -8.81 -25.45 -19.36
N LEU A 15 -7.93 -24.74 -20.06
CA LEU A 15 -7.25 -23.54 -19.54
C LEU A 15 -8.27 -22.46 -19.18
N ALA A 16 -9.21 -22.15 -20.08
CA ALA A 16 -10.28 -21.20 -19.81
C ALA A 16 -11.13 -21.60 -18.59
N THR A 17 -11.44 -22.90 -18.43
CA THR A 17 -12.13 -23.39 -17.23
C THR A 17 -11.27 -23.20 -15.97
N LEU A 18 -10.00 -23.61 -16.00
CA LEU A 18 -9.09 -23.45 -14.85
C LEU A 18 -8.95 -21.98 -14.44
N GLU A 19 -8.94 -21.07 -15.41
CA GLU A 19 -8.80 -19.63 -15.19
C GLU A 19 -10.09 -18.96 -14.71
N HIS A 20 -11.24 -19.29 -15.28
CA HIS A 20 -12.48 -18.55 -14.99
C HIS A 20 -13.39 -19.20 -13.96
N ASP A 21 -13.30 -20.51 -13.74
CA ASP A 21 -14.22 -21.20 -12.84
C ASP A 21 -13.79 -21.00 -11.36
N PRO A 22 -14.68 -20.46 -10.51
CA PRO A 22 -14.46 -20.27 -9.08
C PRO A 22 -13.95 -21.52 -8.34
N ALA A 23 -14.30 -22.73 -8.81
CA ALA A 23 -13.89 -23.99 -8.21
C ALA A 23 -12.37 -24.22 -8.26
N PHE A 24 -11.66 -23.53 -9.15
CA PHE A 24 -10.20 -23.64 -9.27
C PHE A 24 -9.46 -22.51 -8.54
N ARG A 25 -10.13 -21.72 -7.71
CA ARG A 25 -9.50 -20.71 -6.86
C ARG A 25 -9.40 -21.23 -5.43
N ASN A 26 -8.18 -21.32 -4.92
CA ASN A 26 -7.91 -21.90 -3.60
C ASN A 26 -7.55 -20.85 -2.54
N THR A 27 -7.33 -19.60 -2.95
CA THR A 27 -6.93 -18.51 -2.06
C THR A 27 -7.88 -17.34 -2.21
N ALA A 28 -8.33 -16.76 -1.09
CA ALA A 28 -9.12 -15.54 -1.07
C ALA A 28 -8.43 -14.46 -0.24
N TYR A 29 -8.16 -13.32 -0.87
CA TYR A 29 -7.48 -12.18 -0.27
C TYR A 29 -8.48 -11.10 0.14
N PHE A 30 -8.52 -10.76 1.42
CA PHE A 30 -9.46 -9.77 1.96
C PHE A 30 -8.69 -8.53 2.41
N SER A 31 -9.12 -7.36 1.93
CA SER A 31 -8.56 -6.09 2.38
C SER A 31 -9.60 -4.97 2.37
N MET A 32 -9.50 -4.08 3.35
CA MET A 32 -10.35 -2.89 3.44
C MET A 32 -10.11 -1.93 2.28
N GLU A 33 -8.92 -1.90 1.70
CA GLU A 33 -8.59 -1.05 0.56
C GLU A 33 -7.75 -1.77 -0.50
N ILE A 34 -7.98 -1.45 -1.77
CA ILE A 34 -7.19 -1.96 -2.90
C ILE A 34 -7.00 -0.82 -3.91
N ALA A 35 -5.75 -0.51 -4.24
CA ALA A 35 -5.39 0.51 -5.23
C ALA A 35 -5.05 -0.13 -6.58
N LEU A 36 -6.00 -0.12 -7.50
CA LEU A 36 -5.80 -0.64 -8.85
C LEU A 36 -5.26 0.43 -9.79
N MET A 37 -5.94 1.58 -9.82
CA MET A 37 -5.64 2.74 -10.66
C MET A 37 -6.18 4.02 -10.00
N PRO A 38 -5.70 5.22 -10.39
CA PRO A 38 -6.15 6.49 -9.84
C PRO A 38 -7.67 6.71 -9.90
N GLU A 39 -8.32 6.20 -10.94
CA GLU A 39 -9.73 6.40 -11.25
C GLU A 39 -10.67 5.51 -10.42
N ILE A 40 -10.14 4.51 -9.71
CA ILE A 40 -10.88 3.67 -8.76
C ILE A 40 -10.43 4.08 -7.35
N PRO A 41 -11.10 5.05 -6.70
CA PRO A 41 -10.62 5.72 -5.49
C PRO A 41 -10.89 4.92 -4.20
N THR A 42 -10.85 3.58 -4.27
CA THR A 42 -11.15 2.66 -3.14
C THR A 42 -9.93 2.37 -2.27
N TYR A 43 -9.08 3.38 -2.08
CA TYR A 43 -7.86 3.31 -1.28
C TYR A 43 -7.45 4.69 -0.75
N SER A 44 -6.70 4.68 0.36
CA SER A 44 -6.23 5.87 1.06
C SER A 44 -4.71 5.96 1.14
N GLY A 45 -4.01 4.81 1.20
CA GLY A 45 -2.60 4.81 1.57
C GLY A 45 -1.80 3.58 1.14
N GLY A 46 -0.75 3.32 1.91
CA GLY A 46 0.25 2.29 1.59
C GLY A 46 -0.29 0.86 1.63
N LEU A 47 -1.27 0.58 2.48
CA LEU A 47 -1.89 -0.75 2.62
C LEU A 47 -2.62 -1.14 1.32
N GLY A 48 -3.47 -0.25 0.81
CA GLY A 48 -4.23 -0.47 -0.42
C GLY A 48 -3.34 -0.50 -1.66
N VAL A 49 -2.29 0.33 -1.70
CA VAL A 49 -1.30 0.27 -2.79
C VAL A 49 -0.54 -1.04 -2.80
N LEU A 50 -0.11 -1.53 -1.62
CA LEU A 50 0.52 -2.83 -1.51
C LEU A 50 -0.43 -3.96 -1.90
N ALA A 51 -1.70 -3.94 -1.46
CA ALA A 51 -2.70 -4.91 -1.86
C ALA A 51 -2.86 -4.95 -3.38
N GLY A 52 -2.98 -3.78 -4.02
CA GLY A 52 -3.05 -3.68 -5.48
C GLY A 52 -1.80 -4.21 -6.20
N ASP A 53 -0.61 -3.95 -5.66
CA ASP A 53 0.64 -4.46 -6.22
C ASP A 53 0.80 -5.98 -6.05
N ILE A 54 0.40 -6.53 -4.90
CA ILE A 54 0.33 -7.98 -4.65
C ILE A 54 -0.62 -8.64 -5.64
N LEU A 55 -1.83 -8.09 -5.83
CA LEU A 55 -2.82 -8.67 -6.74
C LEU A 55 -2.37 -8.60 -8.21
N LYS A 56 -1.68 -7.54 -8.62
CA LYS A 56 -1.07 -7.45 -9.95
C LYS A 56 -0.04 -8.56 -10.16
N SER A 57 0.91 -8.71 -9.22
CA SER A 57 1.89 -9.79 -9.31
C SER A 57 1.29 -11.18 -9.15
N ALA A 58 0.21 -11.35 -8.38
CA ALA A 58 -0.51 -12.61 -8.30
C ALA A 58 -1.18 -12.97 -9.63
N SER A 59 -1.71 -11.97 -10.35
CA SER A 59 -2.21 -12.15 -11.71
C SER A 59 -1.06 -12.45 -12.69
N ASP A 60 0.05 -11.70 -12.63
CA ASP A 60 1.24 -11.98 -13.45
C ASP A 60 1.81 -13.39 -13.24
N LEU A 61 1.76 -13.92 -12.02
CA LEU A 61 2.26 -15.26 -11.68
C LEU A 61 1.19 -16.36 -11.82
N GLY A 62 -0.04 -16.04 -12.21
CA GLY A 62 -1.12 -17.00 -12.34
C GLY A 62 -1.52 -17.68 -11.02
N VAL A 63 -1.46 -16.95 -9.90
CA VAL A 63 -1.90 -17.47 -8.60
C VAL A 63 -3.42 -17.67 -8.64
N PRO A 64 -3.95 -18.85 -8.28
CA PRO A 64 -5.39 -19.15 -8.27
C PRO A 64 -6.12 -18.46 -7.12
N MET A 65 -6.20 -17.14 -7.19
CA MET A 65 -6.71 -16.25 -6.14
C MET A 65 -7.98 -15.51 -6.57
N VAL A 66 -8.79 -15.13 -5.59
CA VAL A 66 -9.85 -14.12 -5.68
C VAL A 66 -9.59 -13.04 -4.62
N ALA A 67 -10.01 -11.81 -4.85
CA ALA A 67 -9.90 -10.74 -3.86
C ALA A 67 -11.26 -10.12 -3.49
N MET A 68 -11.38 -9.68 -2.25
CA MET A 68 -12.56 -9.05 -1.66
C MET A 68 -12.20 -7.71 -1.02
N THR A 69 -12.99 -6.67 -1.32
CA THR A 69 -12.89 -5.35 -0.69
C THR A 69 -14.25 -4.64 -0.68
N LEU A 70 -14.33 -3.45 -0.10
CA LEU A 70 -15.55 -2.62 -0.16
C LEU A 70 -15.47 -1.65 -1.35
N LEU A 71 -16.63 -1.39 -1.97
CA LEU A 71 -16.78 -0.31 -2.94
C LEU A 71 -16.99 1.00 -2.19
N TYR A 72 -16.16 2.02 -2.38
CA TYR A 72 -16.36 3.33 -1.76
C TYR A 72 -16.87 4.35 -2.78
N LYS A 73 -18.18 4.64 -2.77
CA LYS A 73 -18.79 5.53 -3.78
C LYS A 73 -18.26 6.97 -3.76
N LYS A 74 -17.77 7.43 -2.62
CA LYS A 74 -17.11 8.75 -2.48
C LYS A 74 -15.58 8.65 -2.37
N GLY A 75 -15.03 7.44 -2.46
CA GLY A 75 -13.62 7.14 -2.25
C GLY A 75 -13.13 7.44 -0.84
N TYR A 76 -11.84 7.77 -0.71
CA TYR A 76 -11.29 8.35 0.51
C TYR A 76 -11.66 9.84 0.62
N PHE A 77 -11.08 10.69 -0.24
CA PHE A 77 -11.52 12.06 -0.54
C PHE A 77 -10.61 12.69 -1.61
N ALA A 78 -11.13 13.69 -2.33
CA ALA A 78 -10.38 14.63 -3.14
C ALA A 78 -9.85 15.78 -2.26
N GLN A 79 -8.55 16.04 -2.34
CA GLN A 79 -7.88 17.07 -1.55
C GLN A 79 -7.81 18.39 -2.34
N LYS A 80 -8.07 19.51 -1.67
CA LYS A 80 -7.70 20.85 -2.15
C LYS A 80 -7.00 21.63 -1.06
N ILE A 81 -6.03 22.47 -1.44
CA ILE A 81 -5.36 23.39 -0.53
C ILE A 81 -5.99 24.78 -0.68
N ASN A 82 -6.48 25.34 0.41
CA ASN A 82 -7.10 26.66 0.41
C ASN A 82 -6.05 27.79 0.39
N ARG A 83 -6.50 29.05 0.38
CA ARG A 83 -5.61 30.23 0.30
C ARG A 83 -4.64 30.31 1.48
N GLU A 84 -5.06 29.86 2.65
CA GLU A 84 -4.29 29.80 3.89
C GLU A 84 -3.31 28.62 3.92
N GLY A 85 -3.24 27.81 2.87
CA GLY A 85 -2.37 26.64 2.79
C GLY A 85 -2.91 25.39 3.51
N ARG A 86 -4.16 25.43 3.99
CA ARG A 86 -4.78 24.34 4.74
C ARG A 86 -5.51 23.37 3.79
N GLN A 87 -5.48 22.09 4.14
CA GLN A 87 -6.23 21.05 3.46
C GLN A 87 -7.75 21.22 3.64
N THR A 88 -8.50 20.95 2.57
CA THR A 88 -9.95 20.78 2.53
C THR A 88 -10.29 19.50 1.77
N GLU A 89 -11.35 18.82 2.19
CA GLU A 89 -11.76 17.51 1.68
C GLU A 89 -13.09 17.58 0.92
N TYR A 90 -13.17 16.89 -0.21
CA TYR A 90 -14.37 16.75 -1.02
C TYR A 90 -14.60 15.27 -1.39
N PRO A 91 -15.84 14.83 -1.61
CA PRO A 91 -16.10 13.52 -2.21
C PRO A 91 -15.37 13.35 -3.54
N VAL A 92 -14.91 12.13 -3.83
CA VAL A 92 -14.42 11.79 -5.17
C VAL A 92 -15.61 11.43 -6.04
N GLU A 93 -15.78 12.14 -7.14
CA GLU A 93 -16.81 11.83 -8.14
C GLU A 93 -16.30 10.76 -9.10
N TRP A 94 -16.96 9.60 -9.11
CA TRP A 94 -16.66 8.51 -10.04
C TRP A 94 -17.87 7.58 -10.21
N ASN A 95 -17.87 6.78 -11.27
CA ASN A 95 -18.92 5.81 -11.54
C ASN A 95 -18.34 4.40 -11.66
N PRO A 96 -18.66 3.47 -10.74
CA PRO A 96 -18.20 2.08 -10.80
C PRO A 96 -18.49 1.39 -12.14
N ARG A 97 -19.59 1.74 -12.82
CA ARG A 97 -19.97 1.12 -14.11
C ARG A 97 -18.94 1.34 -15.22
N ASP A 98 -18.11 2.36 -15.10
CA ASP A 98 -17.08 2.67 -16.10
C ASP A 98 -15.90 1.68 -16.03
N PHE A 99 -15.75 0.96 -14.91
CA PHE A 99 -14.58 0.10 -14.64
C PHE A 99 -14.94 -1.34 -14.29
N MET A 100 -16.14 -1.60 -13.79
CA MET A 100 -16.51 -2.90 -13.22
C MET A 100 -17.96 -3.28 -13.55
N THR A 101 -18.22 -4.59 -13.52
CA THR A 101 -19.54 -5.14 -13.84
C THR A 101 -20.32 -5.41 -12.56
N GLN A 102 -21.53 -4.88 -12.45
CA GLN A 102 -22.42 -5.19 -11.33
C GLN A 102 -22.93 -6.62 -11.45
N LEU A 103 -22.82 -7.39 -10.38
CA LEU A 103 -23.32 -8.77 -10.33
C LEU A 103 -24.76 -8.83 -9.80
N PRO A 104 -25.53 -9.87 -10.17
CA PRO A 104 -26.87 -10.08 -9.64
C PRO A 104 -26.85 -10.63 -8.20
N ASN A 105 -25.72 -11.20 -7.75
CA ASN A 105 -25.58 -11.83 -6.45
C ASN A 105 -25.90 -10.85 -5.31
N ARG A 106 -26.64 -11.33 -4.31
CA ARG A 106 -27.05 -10.58 -3.12
C ARG A 106 -26.97 -11.49 -1.91
N VAL A 107 -26.42 -10.98 -0.82
CA VAL A 107 -26.46 -11.63 0.48
C VAL A 107 -27.00 -10.66 1.52
N THR A 108 -27.53 -11.17 2.62
CA THR A 108 -28.09 -10.36 3.69
C THR A 108 -27.35 -10.64 4.99
N ILE A 109 -27.13 -9.59 5.77
CA ILE A 109 -26.69 -9.65 7.16
C ILE A 109 -27.68 -8.84 8.00
N THR A 110 -28.01 -9.32 9.20
CA THR A 110 -28.80 -8.51 10.14
C THR A 110 -27.85 -7.63 10.93
N MET A 111 -28.06 -6.31 10.87
CA MET A 111 -27.31 -5.32 11.64
C MET A 111 -28.28 -4.29 12.21
N ASN A 112 -28.07 -3.83 13.44
CA ASN A 112 -28.94 -2.85 14.10
C ASN A 112 -30.42 -3.29 14.13
N GLY A 113 -30.67 -4.59 14.38
CA GLY A 113 -31.99 -5.20 14.42
C GLY A 113 -32.75 -5.25 13.09
N ARG A 114 -32.08 -5.03 11.94
CA ARG A 114 -32.70 -5.02 10.61
C ARG A 114 -31.83 -5.69 9.54
N PRO A 115 -32.42 -6.25 8.47
CA PRO A 115 -31.65 -6.83 7.38
C PRO A 115 -31.00 -5.73 6.54
N VAL A 116 -29.71 -5.91 6.25
CA VAL A 116 -28.94 -5.10 5.29
C VAL A 116 -28.48 -6.03 4.17
N THR A 117 -28.85 -5.68 2.94
CA THR A 117 -28.50 -6.40 1.73
C THR A 117 -27.17 -5.90 1.16
N VAL A 118 -26.29 -6.80 0.77
CA VAL A 118 -24.98 -6.48 0.19
C VAL A 118 -24.91 -7.09 -1.20
N GLY A 119 -24.56 -6.26 -2.18
CA GLY A 119 -24.27 -6.67 -3.55
C GLY A 119 -22.77 -6.65 -3.83
N ALA A 120 -22.39 -7.07 -5.04
CA ALA A 120 -21.01 -7.07 -5.48
C ALA A 120 -20.86 -6.49 -6.88
N TRP A 121 -19.74 -5.80 -7.09
CA TRP A 121 -19.20 -5.46 -8.40
C TRP A 121 -17.95 -6.30 -8.67
N CYS A 122 -17.73 -6.68 -9.92
CA CYS A 122 -16.57 -7.47 -10.34
C CYS A 122 -15.66 -6.63 -11.24
N TYR A 123 -14.42 -6.46 -10.82
CA TYR A 123 -13.31 -6.02 -11.66
C TYR A 123 -12.44 -7.22 -12.00
N MET A 124 -12.24 -7.49 -13.29
CA MET A 124 -11.34 -8.56 -13.72
C MET A 124 -9.94 -7.99 -13.94
N LEU A 125 -9.02 -8.27 -13.01
CA LEU A 125 -7.62 -7.88 -13.16
C LEU A 125 -6.92 -8.83 -14.12
N ILE A 126 -6.34 -8.28 -15.19
CA ILE A 126 -5.51 -9.02 -16.14
C ILE A 126 -4.09 -8.46 -16.05
N GLY A 127 -3.17 -9.29 -15.57
CA GLY A 127 -1.73 -9.05 -15.55
C GLY A 127 -1.07 -9.35 -16.90
N GLN A 128 0.25 -9.44 -16.92
CA GLN A 128 1.03 -9.55 -18.14
C GLN A 128 0.98 -10.93 -18.80
N THR A 129 0.79 -11.97 -17.99
CA THR A 129 0.65 -13.36 -18.45
C THR A 129 -0.80 -13.72 -18.74
N GLU A 130 -1.69 -12.72 -18.79
CA GLU A 130 -3.10 -12.83 -19.13
C GLU A 130 -3.95 -13.70 -18.18
N HIS A 131 -3.40 -14.15 -17.04
CA HIS A 131 -4.18 -14.89 -16.07
C HIS A 131 -5.16 -13.98 -15.31
N PRO A 132 -6.48 -14.19 -15.44
CA PRO A 132 -7.46 -13.34 -14.79
C PRO A 132 -7.40 -13.46 -13.28
N LEU A 133 -7.68 -12.38 -12.55
CA LEU A 133 -7.88 -12.38 -11.11
C LEU A 133 -9.13 -11.55 -10.78
N PRO A 134 -10.24 -12.19 -10.37
CA PRO A 134 -11.46 -11.47 -10.01
C PRO A 134 -11.30 -10.74 -8.68
N ILE A 135 -11.65 -9.46 -8.68
CA ILE A 135 -11.69 -8.60 -7.50
C ILE A 135 -13.13 -8.14 -7.31
N TYR A 136 -13.71 -8.48 -6.16
CA TYR A 136 -15.08 -8.13 -5.83
C TYR A 136 -15.14 -6.96 -4.86
N PHE A 137 -15.95 -5.97 -5.21
CA PHE A 137 -16.20 -4.78 -4.42
C PHE A 137 -17.62 -4.85 -3.86
N LEU A 138 -17.74 -4.93 -2.54
CA LEU A 138 -19.00 -5.04 -1.83
C LEU A 138 -19.70 -3.67 -1.73
N ASP A 139 -21.00 -3.64 -2.01
CA ASP A 139 -21.79 -2.40 -2.08
C ASP A 139 -23.11 -2.54 -1.30
N THR A 140 -23.38 -1.60 -0.39
CA THR A 140 -24.67 -1.48 0.29
C THR A 140 -25.57 -0.42 -0.29
N ASP A 141 -25.11 0.41 -1.25
CA ASP A 141 -25.96 1.40 -1.91
C ASP A 141 -26.86 0.74 -2.96
N LEU A 142 -27.87 0.08 -2.42
CA LEU A 142 -28.89 -0.73 -3.08
C LEU A 142 -30.28 -0.21 -2.67
N PRO A 143 -31.27 -0.23 -3.59
CA PRO A 143 -32.63 0.24 -3.29
C PRO A 143 -33.35 -0.58 -2.22
N GLU A 144 -32.91 -1.81 -1.95
CA GLU A 144 -33.42 -2.70 -0.91
C GLU A 144 -33.09 -2.22 0.52
N ASN A 145 -32.08 -1.35 0.66
CA ASN A 145 -31.59 -0.88 1.95
C ASN A 145 -32.15 0.49 2.33
N LEU A 146 -32.22 0.78 3.63
CA LEU A 146 -32.55 2.10 4.13
C LEU A 146 -31.48 3.13 3.75
N PRO A 147 -31.83 4.43 3.62
CA PRO A 147 -30.87 5.48 3.24
C PRO A 147 -29.59 5.49 4.07
N GLU A 148 -29.67 5.26 5.37
CA GLU A 148 -28.53 5.19 6.28
C GLU A 148 -27.63 3.96 6.05
N ASP A 149 -28.19 2.80 5.69
CA ASP A 149 -27.43 1.57 5.45
C ASP A 149 -26.71 1.61 4.11
N ARG A 150 -27.27 2.35 3.14
CA ARG A 150 -26.63 2.64 1.84
C ARG A 150 -25.35 3.44 1.99
N LEU A 151 -25.18 4.17 3.09
CA LEU A 151 -23.98 4.95 3.36
C LEU A 151 -22.82 4.11 3.93
N LEU A 152 -23.04 2.86 4.36
CA LEU A 152 -21.99 2.01 4.94
C LEU A 152 -20.83 1.75 3.97
N THR A 153 -21.06 1.86 2.66
CA THR A 153 -20.04 1.77 1.61
C THR A 153 -19.84 3.11 0.87
N ALA A 154 -20.12 4.24 1.53
CA ALA A 154 -19.90 5.56 0.94
C ALA A 154 -18.43 5.99 1.03
N GLU A 155 -17.85 5.97 2.24
CA GLU A 155 -16.56 6.57 2.57
C GLU A 155 -15.60 5.56 3.20
N LEU A 156 -14.34 5.57 2.74
CA LEU A 156 -13.25 4.79 3.30
C LEU A 156 -12.70 5.47 4.55
N TYR A 157 -12.63 4.73 5.67
CA TYR A 157 -12.17 5.25 6.98
C TYR A 157 -12.95 6.48 7.47
N GLY A 158 -14.20 6.63 7.05
CA GLY A 158 -15.13 7.63 7.56
C GLY A 158 -15.92 7.15 8.78
N GLY A 159 -16.87 7.99 9.21
CA GLY A 159 -17.83 7.66 10.26
C GLY A 159 -17.23 7.52 11.67
N ASP A 160 -18.01 6.88 12.55
CA ASP A 160 -17.65 6.57 13.92
C ASP A 160 -17.32 5.07 14.10
N ASN A 161 -17.08 4.64 15.34
CA ASN A 161 -16.78 3.23 15.63
C ASN A 161 -17.91 2.27 15.21
N LYS A 162 -19.17 2.71 15.28
CA LYS A 162 -20.31 1.90 14.85
C LYS A 162 -20.32 1.70 13.34
N TYR A 163 -20.06 2.77 12.59
CA TYR A 163 -19.89 2.74 11.15
C TYR A 163 -18.72 1.82 10.73
N ARG A 164 -17.57 1.94 11.41
CA ARG A 164 -16.40 1.07 11.21
C ARG A 164 -16.73 -0.40 11.46
N LEU A 165 -17.40 -0.71 12.57
CA LEU A 165 -17.85 -2.08 12.87
C LEU A 165 -18.74 -2.64 11.74
N CYS A 166 -19.71 -1.86 11.27
CA CYS A 166 -20.58 -2.29 10.18
C CYS A 166 -19.79 -2.57 8.88
N GLN A 167 -18.79 -1.74 8.54
CA GLN A 167 -17.93 -1.97 7.38
C GLN A 167 -17.15 -3.29 7.49
N GLU A 168 -16.58 -3.59 8.66
CA GLU A 168 -15.80 -4.81 8.88
C GLU A 168 -16.69 -6.06 8.89
N LEU A 169 -17.93 -5.96 9.37
CA LEU A 169 -18.93 -7.01 9.26
C LEU A 169 -19.32 -7.28 7.81
N ILE A 170 -19.55 -6.23 7.02
CA ILE A 170 -19.82 -6.35 5.58
C ILE A 170 -18.64 -7.04 4.88
N LEU A 171 -17.42 -6.55 5.10
CA LEU A 171 -16.21 -7.10 4.47
C LEU A 171 -16.00 -8.57 4.84
N GLY A 172 -16.01 -8.91 6.12
CA GLY A 172 -15.73 -10.25 6.61
C GLY A 172 -16.86 -11.23 6.33
N ILE A 173 -18.06 -10.96 6.86
CA ILE A 173 -19.21 -11.88 6.84
C ILE A 173 -19.83 -11.92 5.45
N CYS A 174 -20.21 -10.76 4.90
CA CYS A 174 -20.89 -10.73 3.60
C CYS A 174 -19.93 -11.10 2.47
N GLY A 175 -18.64 -10.76 2.60
CA GLY A 175 -17.62 -11.19 1.66
C GLY A 175 -17.52 -12.71 1.54
N LEU A 176 -17.50 -13.45 2.66
CA LEU A 176 -17.53 -14.92 2.62
C LEU A 176 -18.82 -15.46 2.03
N ARG A 177 -19.98 -14.95 2.47
CA ARG A 177 -21.28 -15.40 1.95
C ARG A 177 -21.39 -15.22 0.45
N LEU A 178 -20.91 -14.10 -0.09
CA LEU A 178 -20.88 -13.84 -1.53
C LEU A 178 -19.94 -14.79 -2.26
N LEU A 179 -18.75 -15.06 -1.71
CA LEU A 179 -17.87 -16.08 -2.29
C LEU A 179 -18.57 -17.45 -2.36
N ARG A 180 -19.27 -17.87 -1.31
CA ARG A 180 -20.05 -19.13 -1.32
C ARG A 180 -21.17 -19.13 -2.36
N ASP A 181 -21.93 -18.04 -2.44
CA ASP A 181 -23.02 -17.84 -3.40
C ASP A 181 -22.51 -17.88 -4.85
N MET A 182 -21.34 -17.30 -5.12
CA MET A 182 -20.67 -17.33 -6.42
C MET A 182 -19.96 -18.65 -6.74
N GLY A 183 -20.02 -19.65 -5.85
CA GLY A 183 -19.49 -20.99 -6.10
C GLY A 183 -18.04 -21.23 -5.64
N TYR A 184 -17.41 -20.29 -4.93
CA TYR A 184 -16.07 -20.46 -4.35
C TYR A 184 -16.09 -21.40 -3.14
N ARG A 185 -16.15 -22.70 -3.41
CA ARG A 185 -16.22 -23.76 -2.38
C ARG A 185 -14.88 -24.39 -2.04
N ASN A 186 -13.87 -24.20 -2.89
CA ASN A 186 -12.56 -24.86 -2.78
C ASN A 186 -11.45 -23.93 -2.22
N ILE A 187 -11.83 -22.78 -1.65
CA ILE A 187 -10.86 -21.92 -0.96
C ILE A 187 -10.34 -22.67 0.27
N SER A 188 -9.03 -22.93 0.28
CA SER A 188 -8.31 -23.52 1.42
C SER A 188 -7.59 -22.46 2.26
N THR A 189 -7.31 -21.29 1.68
CA THR A 189 -6.65 -20.19 2.39
C THR A 189 -7.38 -18.87 2.25
N PHE A 190 -7.71 -18.25 3.38
CA PHE A 190 -8.19 -16.89 3.50
C PHE A 190 -7.07 -16.01 4.05
N HIS A 191 -6.69 -14.96 3.32
CA HIS A 191 -5.67 -14.02 3.73
C HIS A 191 -6.30 -12.72 4.20
N LEU A 192 -6.13 -12.42 5.48
CA LEU A 192 -6.49 -11.15 6.11
C LEU A 192 -5.33 -10.16 5.96
N ASN A 193 -5.52 -9.14 5.11
CA ASN A 193 -4.59 -8.03 5.00
C ASN A 193 -4.96 -6.93 6.00
N GLU A 194 -4.30 -6.95 7.17
CA GLU A 194 -4.69 -6.26 8.39
C GLU A 194 -5.98 -6.82 9.03
N GLY A 195 -6.25 -6.44 10.30
CA GLY A 195 -7.35 -6.99 11.10
C GLY A 195 -8.77 -6.68 10.60
N HIS A 196 -8.92 -5.77 9.64
CA HIS A 196 -10.20 -5.23 9.18
C HIS A 196 -11.20 -6.26 8.64
N ALA A 197 -10.70 -7.39 8.12
CA ALA A 197 -11.54 -8.48 7.63
C ALA A 197 -11.70 -9.60 8.68
N GLY A 198 -11.33 -9.38 9.94
CA GLY A 198 -11.29 -10.40 10.99
C GLY A 198 -12.62 -11.12 11.20
N PHE A 199 -13.77 -10.46 11.01
CA PHE A 199 -15.08 -11.10 11.10
C PHE A 199 -15.34 -12.21 10.06
N LEU A 200 -14.50 -12.33 9.03
CA LEU A 200 -14.43 -13.50 8.17
C LEU A 200 -14.27 -14.79 8.99
N THR A 201 -13.40 -14.74 10.00
CA THR A 201 -13.10 -15.89 10.87
C THR A 201 -14.31 -16.28 11.73
N LEU A 202 -15.12 -15.31 12.14
CA LEU A 202 -16.38 -15.56 12.85
C LEU A 202 -17.40 -16.25 11.95
N GLU A 203 -17.51 -15.83 10.68
CA GLU A 203 -18.41 -16.47 9.72
C GLU A 203 -17.93 -17.89 9.35
N LEU A 204 -16.62 -18.12 9.24
CA LEU A 204 -16.05 -19.47 9.10
C LEU A 204 -16.35 -20.35 10.33
N LEU A 205 -16.25 -19.80 11.54
CA LEU A 205 -16.64 -20.50 12.77
C LEU A 205 -18.13 -20.86 12.74
N ARG A 206 -18.99 -19.94 12.29
CA ARG A 206 -20.43 -20.19 12.12
C ARG A 206 -20.70 -21.36 11.17
N GLU A 207 -19.98 -21.46 10.05
CA GLU A 207 -20.08 -22.60 9.11
C GLU A 207 -19.75 -23.95 9.79
N GLN A 208 -18.98 -23.94 10.88
CA GLN A 208 -18.63 -25.12 11.69
C GLN A 208 -19.52 -25.29 12.94
N GLY A 209 -20.58 -24.48 13.11
CA GLY A 209 -21.39 -24.48 14.33
C GLY A 209 -20.68 -23.91 15.57
N TYR A 210 -19.69 -23.03 15.36
CA TYR A 210 -18.87 -22.34 16.37
C TYR A 210 -17.99 -23.24 17.26
N GLY A 211 -17.84 -24.53 16.94
CA GLY A 211 -17.08 -25.46 17.78
C GLY A 211 -15.62 -25.70 17.39
N ASP A 212 -15.27 -25.54 16.11
CA ASP A 212 -13.97 -26.00 15.57
C ASP A 212 -13.04 -24.84 15.20
N ILE A 213 -12.40 -24.29 16.22
CA ILE A 213 -11.42 -23.19 16.08
C ILE A 213 -10.21 -23.62 15.25
N GLU A 214 -9.70 -24.84 15.47
CA GLU A 214 -8.50 -25.32 14.78
C GLU A 214 -8.72 -25.41 13.28
N LYS A 215 -9.91 -25.86 12.85
CA LYS A 215 -10.26 -25.89 11.44
C LYS A 215 -10.32 -24.51 10.81
N VAL A 216 -10.80 -23.50 11.54
CA VAL A 216 -10.77 -22.11 11.06
C VAL A 216 -9.34 -21.59 11.02
N ARG A 217 -8.56 -21.83 12.08
CA ARG A 217 -7.15 -21.45 12.15
C ARG A 217 -6.36 -22.00 10.97
N ASN A 218 -6.57 -23.27 10.66
CA ASN A 218 -5.92 -23.94 9.53
C ASN A 218 -6.30 -23.38 8.16
N GLN A 219 -7.34 -22.56 8.04
CA GLN A 219 -7.74 -21.92 6.78
C GLN A 219 -7.30 -20.46 6.67
N VAL A 220 -6.87 -19.81 7.75
CA VAL A 220 -6.67 -18.36 7.75
C VAL A 220 -5.19 -18.00 7.95
N ILE A 221 -4.74 -16.99 7.21
CA ILE A 221 -3.47 -16.31 7.44
C ILE A 221 -3.70 -14.82 7.70
N PHE A 222 -2.82 -14.20 8.47
CA PHE A 222 -2.94 -12.80 8.87
C PHE A 222 -1.63 -12.03 8.68
N THR A 223 -1.70 -10.93 7.95
CA THR A 223 -0.58 -9.98 7.83
C THR A 223 -0.89 -8.73 8.66
N THR A 224 -0.01 -8.39 9.60
CA THR A 224 -0.07 -7.13 10.36
C THR A 224 0.85 -6.06 9.75
N HIS A 225 0.37 -4.82 9.66
CA HIS A 225 1.12 -3.68 9.11
C HIS A 225 1.37 -2.58 10.13
N THR A 226 0.79 -2.71 11.31
CA THR A 226 0.69 -1.63 12.29
C THR A 226 1.75 -1.80 13.39
N PRO A 227 2.70 -0.85 13.52
CA PRO A 227 3.79 -0.95 14.48
C PRO A 227 3.43 -0.41 15.88
N VAL A 228 2.18 -0.01 16.12
CA VAL A 228 1.73 0.58 17.38
C VAL A 228 0.34 0.08 17.79
N ALA A 229 0.19 -0.30 19.07
CA ALA A 229 -1.07 -0.86 19.60
C ALA A 229 -2.30 0.05 19.36
N ALA A 230 -2.12 1.38 19.39
CA ALA A 230 -3.19 2.35 19.17
C ALA A 230 -3.71 2.42 17.72
N GLY A 231 -3.03 1.76 16.77
CA GLY A 231 -3.44 1.73 15.36
C GLY A 231 -4.38 0.57 15.00
N HIS A 232 -4.70 -0.31 15.96
CA HIS A 232 -5.57 -1.46 15.73
C HIS A 232 -7.02 -1.14 16.13
N ASP A 233 -7.98 -1.52 15.27
CA ASP A 233 -9.40 -1.33 15.54
C ASP A 233 -9.85 -2.15 16.77
N PHE A 234 -10.63 -1.50 17.64
CA PHE A 234 -11.17 -2.07 18.88
C PHE A 234 -12.65 -1.71 19.04
N PHE A 235 -13.48 -2.72 19.32
CA PHE A 235 -14.92 -2.55 19.52
C PHE A 235 -15.32 -3.06 20.91
N SER A 236 -16.13 -2.29 21.64
CA SER A 236 -16.69 -2.81 22.91
C SER A 236 -17.68 -3.93 22.63
N TYR A 237 -17.80 -4.88 23.56
CA TYR A 237 -18.82 -5.92 23.44
C TYR A 237 -20.24 -5.35 23.45
N ASP A 238 -20.49 -4.28 24.20
CA ASP A 238 -21.78 -3.59 24.20
C ASP A 238 -22.14 -3.04 22.81
N LEU A 239 -21.14 -2.50 22.07
CA LEU A 239 -21.37 -2.04 20.70
C LEU A 239 -21.63 -3.21 19.75
N ILE A 240 -20.96 -4.36 19.96
CA ILE A 240 -21.21 -5.57 19.17
C ILE A 240 -22.63 -6.07 19.44
N ASP A 241 -23.09 -6.11 20.69
CA ASP A 241 -24.45 -6.50 21.06
C ASP A 241 -25.50 -5.50 20.53
N GLU A 242 -25.15 -4.22 20.42
CA GLU A 242 -26.02 -3.21 19.80
C GLU A 242 -26.18 -3.44 18.28
N VAL A 243 -25.09 -3.81 17.61
CA VAL A 243 -25.06 -3.92 16.14
C VAL A 243 -25.45 -5.30 15.65
N MET A 244 -25.09 -6.36 16.35
CA MET A 244 -25.31 -7.75 15.93
C MET A 244 -26.32 -8.45 16.83
N ASP A 245 -27.20 -9.24 16.22
CA ASP A 245 -28.15 -10.04 16.98
C ASP A 245 -27.52 -11.33 17.53
N GLY A 246 -28.13 -11.87 18.59
CA GLY A 246 -27.81 -13.18 19.17
C GLY A 246 -26.56 -13.17 20.05
N ASP A 247 -26.02 -14.35 20.34
CA ASP A 247 -24.94 -14.51 21.33
C ASP A 247 -23.54 -14.19 20.76
N VAL A 248 -23.43 -13.33 19.74
CA VAL A 248 -22.16 -13.08 19.03
C VAL A 248 -21.10 -12.49 19.96
N ALA A 249 -21.45 -11.47 20.76
CA ALA A 249 -20.48 -10.90 21.71
C ALA A 249 -20.08 -11.93 22.77
N GLN A 250 -20.99 -12.80 23.20
CA GLN A 250 -20.68 -13.89 24.12
C GLN A 250 -19.71 -14.90 23.49
N ILE A 251 -19.94 -15.30 22.24
CA ILE A 251 -19.04 -16.20 21.49
C ILE A 251 -17.66 -15.56 21.37
N LEU A 252 -17.58 -14.31 20.93
CA LEU A 252 -16.32 -13.58 20.81
C LEU A 252 -15.61 -13.44 22.15
N ARG A 253 -16.34 -13.14 23.23
CA ARG A 253 -15.77 -13.09 24.59
C ARG A 253 -15.23 -14.44 25.05
N GLN A 254 -15.89 -15.54 24.71
CA GLN A 254 -15.43 -16.89 25.04
C GLN A 254 -14.15 -17.26 24.28
N HIS A 255 -14.05 -16.88 23.00
CA HIS A 255 -12.96 -17.30 22.11
C HIS A 255 -11.76 -16.34 22.14
N ILE A 256 -12.02 -15.04 22.24
CA ILE A 256 -11.01 -13.98 22.15
C ILE A 256 -10.76 -13.32 23.52
N GLY A 257 -11.77 -13.19 24.38
CA GLY A 257 -11.61 -12.61 25.72
C GLY A 257 -11.44 -11.08 25.72
N GLY A 258 -10.85 -10.53 26.77
CA GLY A 258 -10.66 -9.09 26.94
C GLY A 258 -11.94 -8.32 27.35
N ASN A 259 -11.81 -7.00 27.47
CA ASN A 259 -12.93 -6.09 27.80
C ASN A 259 -13.71 -5.60 26.56
N GLY A 260 -13.32 -6.09 25.39
CA GLY A 260 -13.89 -5.82 24.08
C GLY A 260 -13.12 -6.62 23.04
N LEU A 261 -13.45 -6.41 21.77
CA LEU A 261 -12.86 -7.11 20.64
C LEU A 261 -11.73 -6.26 20.02
N SER A 262 -10.50 -6.71 20.19
CA SER A 262 -9.38 -6.29 19.33
C SER A 262 -9.44 -7.09 18.03
N MET A 263 -9.54 -6.39 16.90
CA MET A 263 -9.60 -7.05 15.58
C MET A 263 -8.30 -7.77 15.24
N THR A 264 -7.18 -7.30 15.80
CA THR A 264 -5.89 -7.95 15.67
C THR A 264 -5.81 -9.21 16.52
N ASP A 265 -6.35 -9.21 17.73
CA ASP A 265 -6.40 -10.44 18.55
C ASP A 265 -7.31 -11.49 17.91
N LEU A 266 -8.43 -11.06 17.31
CA LEU A 266 -9.31 -11.94 16.55
C LEU A 266 -8.55 -12.61 15.39
N ALA A 267 -7.85 -11.81 14.59
CA ALA A 267 -7.07 -12.31 13.46
C ALA A 267 -5.91 -13.21 13.91
N LEU A 268 -5.14 -12.81 14.93
CA LEU A 268 -4.00 -13.56 15.47
C LEU A 268 -4.42 -14.94 16.00
N LYS A 269 -5.48 -15.00 16.83
CA LYS A 269 -5.91 -16.26 17.48
C LYS A 269 -6.51 -17.26 16.50
N LEU A 270 -7.06 -16.77 15.39
CA LEU A 270 -7.76 -17.56 14.39
C LEU A 270 -6.96 -17.72 13.09
N SER A 271 -5.65 -17.47 13.08
CA SER A 271 -4.77 -17.69 11.92
C SER A 271 -3.67 -18.70 12.19
N ARG A 272 -3.36 -19.59 11.24
CA ARG A 272 -2.25 -20.56 11.34
C ARG A 272 -0.88 -19.94 11.06
N TYR A 273 -0.86 -18.89 10.26
CA TYR A 273 0.35 -18.19 9.85
C TYR A 273 0.11 -16.70 10.03
N VAL A 274 1.04 -16.06 10.73
CA VAL A 274 1.02 -14.63 11.02
C VAL A 274 2.36 -14.06 10.61
N ASN A 275 2.35 -12.97 9.86
CA ASN A 275 3.59 -12.29 9.47
C ASN A 275 3.53 -10.77 9.62
N GLY A 276 4.69 -10.20 9.92
CA GLY A 276 4.97 -8.79 9.70
C GLY A 276 5.45 -8.51 8.28
N VAL A 277 5.66 -7.23 7.97
CA VAL A 277 5.97 -6.73 6.62
C VAL A 277 7.41 -6.26 6.38
N SER A 278 8.26 -6.50 7.38
CA SER A 278 9.71 -6.36 7.35
C SER A 278 10.26 -7.21 8.49
N HIS A 279 11.55 -7.54 8.44
CA HIS A 279 12.16 -8.30 9.53
C HIS A 279 12.06 -7.53 10.86
N LYS A 280 12.38 -6.23 10.85
CA LYS A 280 12.29 -5.39 12.05
C LYS A 280 10.85 -5.28 12.56
N HIS A 281 9.87 -5.17 11.67
CA HIS A 281 8.46 -5.12 12.06
C HIS A 281 7.99 -6.41 12.74
N ALA A 282 8.44 -7.58 12.27
CA ALA A 282 8.13 -8.83 12.95
C ALA A 282 8.69 -8.85 14.38
N LEU A 283 9.92 -8.37 14.61
CA LEU A 283 10.46 -8.26 15.97
C LEU A 283 9.63 -7.32 16.86
N VAL A 284 9.22 -6.16 16.34
CA VAL A 284 8.33 -5.23 17.06
C VAL A 284 6.97 -5.89 17.35
N SER A 285 6.42 -6.63 16.39
CA SER A 285 5.13 -7.33 16.53
C SER A 285 5.20 -8.47 17.55
N ARG A 286 6.29 -9.27 17.56
CA ARG A 286 6.52 -10.33 18.56
C ARG A 286 6.50 -9.77 19.97
N ALA A 287 7.21 -8.66 20.19
CA ALA A 287 7.23 -7.97 21.47
C ALA A 287 5.86 -7.38 21.84
N MET A 288 5.15 -6.77 20.88
CA MET A 288 3.84 -6.15 21.11
C MET A 288 2.75 -7.16 21.47
N PHE A 289 2.72 -8.31 20.79
CA PHE A 289 1.66 -9.31 20.94
C PHE A 289 2.07 -10.50 21.81
N GLY A 290 3.31 -10.54 22.30
CA GLY A 290 3.85 -11.67 23.06
C GLY A 290 3.84 -12.99 22.27
N ASN A 291 4.01 -12.92 20.95
CA ASN A 291 3.92 -14.08 20.06
C ASN A 291 5.18 -14.22 19.21
N GLU A 292 6.11 -15.06 19.66
CA GLU A 292 7.39 -15.33 18.98
C GLU A 292 7.23 -16.03 17.62
N SER A 293 6.07 -16.62 17.32
CA SER A 293 5.83 -17.32 16.05
C SER A 293 5.56 -16.39 14.86
N ILE A 294 5.40 -15.08 15.10
CA ILE A 294 5.17 -14.10 14.03
C ILE A 294 6.38 -14.09 13.10
N ASP A 295 6.18 -14.51 11.85
CA ASP A 295 7.20 -14.51 10.80
C ASP A 295 7.28 -13.15 10.09
N TRP A 296 8.03 -13.03 8.99
CA TRP A 296 8.00 -11.86 8.13
C TRP A 296 8.01 -12.24 6.65
N ILE A 297 7.31 -11.41 5.89
CA ILE A 297 7.44 -11.32 4.44
C ILE A 297 7.67 -9.85 4.14
N THR A 298 8.90 -9.48 3.80
CA THR A 298 9.24 -8.09 3.52
C THR A 298 8.38 -7.59 2.35
N ASN A 299 7.84 -6.39 2.42
CA ASN A 299 7.05 -5.83 1.33
C ASN A 299 7.87 -5.59 0.04
N GLY A 300 7.16 -5.38 -1.05
CA GLY A 300 7.71 -4.97 -2.34
C GLY A 300 6.71 -4.11 -3.09
N VAL A 301 7.03 -3.77 -4.34
CA VAL A 301 6.12 -3.06 -5.24
C VAL A 301 6.00 -3.77 -6.59
N HIS A 302 4.91 -3.55 -7.31
CA HIS A 302 4.76 -4.14 -8.64
C HIS A 302 5.66 -3.39 -9.63
N SER A 303 6.77 -4.02 -10.01
CA SER A 303 7.83 -3.38 -10.80
C SER A 303 7.29 -2.70 -12.05
N THR A 304 6.40 -3.35 -12.79
CA THR A 304 5.86 -2.79 -14.04
C THR A 304 4.89 -1.62 -13.80
N THR A 305 4.19 -1.57 -12.66
CA THR A 305 3.37 -0.39 -12.32
C THR A 305 4.22 0.85 -12.11
N TRP A 306 5.38 0.69 -11.45
CA TRP A 306 6.14 1.78 -10.86
C TRP A 306 7.40 2.17 -11.61
N THR A 307 7.87 1.35 -12.55
CA THR A 307 8.91 1.74 -13.51
C THR A 307 8.33 2.71 -14.55
N SER A 308 8.96 3.87 -14.69
CA SER A 308 8.59 4.88 -15.67
C SER A 308 8.79 4.39 -17.11
N PRO A 309 8.08 4.95 -18.10
CA PRO A 309 8.22 4.52 -19.49
C PRO A 309 9.66 4.60 -20.03
N SER A 310 10.47 5.57 -19.58
CA SER A 310 11.85 5.70 -20.03
C SER A 310 12.75 4.58 -19.50
N PHE A 311 12.60 4.21 -18.22
CA PHE A 311 13.31 3.05 -17.66
C PHE A 311 12.75 1.73 -18.17
N ALA A 312 11.45 1.61 -18.37
CA ALA A 312 10.83 0.40 -18.88
C ALA A 312 11.38 0.05 -20.28
N ASN A 313 11.44 1.04 -21.18
CA ASN A 313 12.04 0.88 -22.51
C ASN A 313 13.53 0.52 -22.44
N LEU A 314 14.26 1.11 -21.49
CA LEU A 314 15.68 0.79 -21.28
C LEU A 314 15.85 -0.66 -20.82
N TYR A 315 15.05 -1.10 -19.85
CA TYR A 315 15.08 -2.46 -19.35
C TYR A 315 14.62 -3.47 -20.40
N ASP A 316 13.66 -3.14 -21.26
CA ASP A 316 13.29 -3.98 -22.40
C ASP A 316 14.45 -4.23 -23.36
N ALA A 317 15.24 -3.18 -23.63
CA ALA A 317 16.39 -3.28 -24.51
C ALA A 317 17.59 -3.99 -23.86
N ARG A 318 17.80 -3.83 -22.55
CA ARG A 318 19.05 -4.25 -21.86
C ARG A 318 18.90 -5.44 -20.92
N ILE A 319 17.70 -5.70 -20.41
CA ILE A 319 17.39 -6.74 -19.42
C ILE A 319 16.11 -7.48 -19.87
N PRO A 320 16.14 -8.20 -21.02
CA PRO A 320 14.96 -8.91 -21.50
C PRO A 320 14.44 -9.88 -20.42
N GLY A 321 13.11 -9.90 -20.25
CA GLY A 321 12.43 -10.73 -19.25
C GLY A 321 12.27 -10.10 -17.86
N TRP A 322 12.75 -8.87 -17.62
CA TRP A 322 12.64 -8.22 -16.29
C TRP A 322 11.21 -8.05 -15.79
N ARG A 323 10.20 -7.99 -16.68
CA ARG A 323 8.81 -7.86 -16.25
C ARG A 323 8.23 -9.15 -15.65
N ASN A 324 8.69 -10.30 -16.15
CA ASN A 324 8.30 -11.62 -15.64
C ASN A 324 9.11 -11.99 -14.40
N ASP A 325 10.39 -11.61 -14.39
CA ASP A 325 11.31 -11.84 -13.29
C ASP A 325 12.07 -10.55 -12.95
N PRO A 326 11.52 -9.73 -12.04
CA PRO A 326 12.17 -8.49 -11.62
C PRO A 326 13.52 -8.68 -10.93
N SER A 327 13.88 -9.89 -10.49
CA SER A 327 15.21 -10.15 -9.91
C SER A 327 16.34 -9.88 -10.94
N ARG A 328 16.02 -9.98 -12.24
CA ARG A 328 16.93 -9.67 -13.34
C ARG A 328 17.38 -8.22 -13.38
N LEU A 329 16.67 -7.30 -12.69
CA LEU A 329 17.10 -5.90 -12.54
C LEU A 329 18.49 -5.77 -11.90
N MET A 330 19.00 -6.82 -11.24
CA MET A 330 20.40 -6.92 -10.82
C MET A 330 21.40 -6.65 -11.96
N GLN A 331 21.03 -6.94 -13.21
CA GLN A 331 21.84 -6.69 -14.40
C GLN A 331 21.98 -5.20 -14.75
N ALA A 332 21.27 -4.30 -14.06
CA ALA A 332 21.37 -2.85 -14.28
C ALA A 332 22.80 -2.31 -14.08
N LEU A 333 23.65 -3.02 -13.32
CA LEU A 333 25.09 -2.69 -13.19
C LEU A 333 25.84 -2.70 -14.53
N HIS A 334 25.36 -3.48 -15.51
CA HIS A 334 25.98 -3.59 -16.83
C HIS A 334 25.44 -2.60 -17.87
N ILE A 335 24.37 -1.86 -17.54
CA ILE A 335 23.82 -0.84 -18.46
C ILE A 335 24.81 0.32 -18.58
N PRO A 336 25.10 0.83 -19.80
CA PRO A 336 25.93 2.02 -19.97
C PRO A 336 25.41 3.23 -19.18
N ASP A 337 26.32 3.96 -18.54
CA ASP A 337 25.97 5.05 -17.61
C ASP A 337 25.11 6.14 -18.27
N GLU A 338 25.41 6.51 -19.52
CA GLU A 338 24.65 7.50 -20.29
C GLU A 338 23.20 7.10 -20.55
N GLU A 339 22.92 5.80 -20.69
CA GLU A 339 21.56 5.31 -20.91
C GLU A 339 20.71 5.41 -19.64
N ILE A 340 21.30 5.12 -18.48
CA ILE A 340 20.65 5.31 -17.17
C ILE A 340 20.36 6.79 -16.95
N TRP A 341 21.36 7.65 -17.20
CA TRP A 341 21.20 9.09 -17.03
C TRP A 341 20.12 9.65 -17.95
N LYS A 342 20.13 9.28 -19.23
CA LYS A 342 19.11 9.70 -20.20
C LYS A 342 17.70 9.23 -19.80
N ALA A 343 17.56 7.99 -19.32
CA ALA A 343 16.27 7.47 -18.89
C ALA A 343 15.72 8.25 -17.68
N HIS A 344 16.58 8.58 -16.72
CA HIS A 344 16.22 9.39 -15.56
C HIS A 344 15.87 10.83 -15.93
N GLN A 345 16.68 11.48 -16.76
CA GLN A 345 16.39 12.84 -17.25
C GLN A 345 15.04 12.91 -17.96
N ALA A 346 14.67 11.90 -18.75
CA ALA A 346 13.35 11.82 -19.36
C ALA A 346 12.21 11.69 -18.34
N ALA A 347 12.41 10.95 -17.24
CA ALA A 347 11.43 10.84 -16.16
C ALA A 347 11.33 12.17 -15.37
N LYS A 348 12.47 12.79 -15.06
CA LYS A 348 12.55 14.11 -14.41
C LYS A 348 11.83 15.19 -15.20
N MET A 349 12.06 15.28 -16.51
CA MET A 349 11.37 16.24 -17.37
C MET A 349 9.85 16.06 -17.37
N LYS A 350 9.35 14.82 -17.30
CA LYS A 350 7.91 14.55 -17.17
C LYS A 350 7.36 15.03 -15.82
N LEU A 351 8.10 14.82 -14.73
CA LEU A 351 7.72 15.37 -13.43
C LEU A 351 7.69 16.91 -13.45
N LEU A 352 8.70 17.56 -14.02
CA LEU A 352 8.74 19.03 -14.05
C LEU A 352 7.63 19.61 -14.91
N ALA A 353 7.30 18.96 -16.04
CA ALA A 353 6.15 19.34 -16.86
C ALA A 353 4.84 19.19 -16.09
N PHE A 354 4.66 18.08 -15.36
CA PHE A 354 3.49 17.85 -14.51
C PHE A 354 3.39 18.89 -13.39
N VAL A 355 4.51 19.25 -12.75
CA VAL A 355 4.57 20.32 -11.75
C VAL A 355 4.13 21.66 -12.34
N LEU A 356 4.62 22.01 -13.53
CA LEU A 356 4.26 23.25 -14.22
C LEU A 356 2.76 23.27 -14.57
N GLU A 357 2.21 22.15 -15.04
CA GLU A 357 0.79 22.02 -15.39
C GLU A 357 -0.12 22.15 -14.16
N GLU A 358 0.21 21.46 -13.07
CA GLU A 358 -0.62 21.43 -11.86
C GLU A 358 -0.50 22.68 -10.99
N THR A 359 0.66 23.33 -10.99
CA THR A 359 0.96 24.39 -10.01
C THR A 359 1.34 25.73 -10.63
N GLY A 360 1.62 25.77 -11.94
CA GLY A 360 2.16 26.95 -12.62
C GLY A 360 3.61 27.30 -12.26
N GLN A 361 4.27 26.52 -11.39
CA GLN A 361 5.64 26.77 -10.98
C GLN A 361 6.62 26.05 -11.91
N GLN A 362 7.61 26.79 -12.39
CA GLN A 362 8.68 26.25 -13.21
C GLN A 362 9.85 25.83 -12.32
N LEU A 363 10.22 24.56 -12.39
CA LEU A 363 11.40 23.99 -11.76
C LEU A 363 12.53 23.83 -12.77
N ASP A 364 13.78 23.82 -12.28
CA ASP A 364 14.97 23.72 -13.12
C ASP A 364 15.40 22.25 -13.27
N PRO A 365 15.57 21.73 -14.51
CA PRO A 365 16.00 20.36 -14.74
C PRO A 365 17.43 20.05 -14.27
N ASP A 366 18.30 21.05 -14.18
CA ASP A 366 19.70 20.90 -13.79
C ASP A 366 19.90 21.01 -12.26
N VAL A 367 18.86 21.38 -11.51
CA VAL A 367 18.88 21.49 -10.05
C VAL A 367 18.45 20.18 -9.38
N LEU A 368 19.19 19.75 -8.35
CA LEU A 368 18.88 18.57 -7.53
C LEU A 368 17.45 18.65 -6.98
N THR A 369 16.61 17.69 -7.37
CA THR A 369 15.20 17.63 -6.96
C THR A 369 14.99 16.59 -5.86
N ILE A 370 14.55 17.03 -4.68
CA ILE A 370 14.26 16.15 -3.54
C ILE A 370 12.75 15.97 -3.41
N GLY A 371 12.29 14.72 -3.44
CA GLY A 371 10.87 14.36 -3.32
C GLY A 371 10.48 13.90 -1.93
N PHE A 372 9.28 14.29 -1.49
CA PHE A 372 8.62 13.70 -0.32
C PHE A 372 7.12 13.57 -0.62
N ALA A 373 6.59 12.34 -0.65
CA ALA A 373 5.13 12.17 -0.69
C ALA A 373 4.60 10.99 0.14
N ARG A 374 3.86 11.32 1.20
CA ARG A 374 3.31 10.35 2.18
C ARG A 374 2.03 10.89 2.82
N ARG A 375 1.32 10.04 3.56
CA ARG A 375 0.29 10.51 4.51
C ARG A 375 0.92 11.53 5.47
N ALA A 376 0.31 12.70 5.60
CA ALA A 376 0.73 13.70 6.57
C ALA A 376 0.26 13.26 7.96
N ALA A 377 1.22 12.89 8.79
CA ALA A 377 1.03 12.49 10.19
C ALA A 377 2.28 12.90 10.96
N THR A 378 2.12 13.22 12.25
CA THR A 378 3.19 13.76 13.11
C THR A 378 4.45 12.89 13.12
N TYR A 379 4.28 11.56 13.20
CA TYR A 379 5.40 10.63 13.22
C TYR A 379 6.16 10.52 11.89
N LYS A 380 5.64 11.03 10.76
CA LYS A 380 6.36 11.03 9.47
C LYS A 380 7.35 12.20 9.33
N ARG A 381 7.25 13.21 10.19
CA ARG A 381 8.10 14.42 10.25
C ARG A 381 8.43 15.00 8.87
N ALA A 382 7.39 15.24 8.07
CA ALA A 382 7.52 15.84 6.73
C ALA A 382 8.18 17.23 6.77
N ASP A 383 8.12 17.91 7.91
CA ASP A 383 8.69 19.21 8.17
C ASP A 383 10.10 19.19 8.78
N LEU A 384 10.71 18.00 9.00
CA LEU A 384 12.05 17.87 9.58
C LEU A 384 13.12 18.61 8.76
N VAL A 385 13.05 18.53 7.43
CA VAL A 385 13.99 19.24 6.54
C VAL A 385 13.92 20.77 6.70
N PHE A 386 12.82 21.29 7.26
CA PHE A 386 12.60 22.70 7.52
C PHE A 386 12.81 23.10 8.99
N SER A 387 13.45 22.25 9.81
CA SER A 387 13.71 22.57 11.21
C SER A 387 14.68 23.75 11.38
N ASP A 388 15.64 23.91 10.46
CA ASP A 388 16.56 25.05 10.36
C ASP A 388 16.56 25.61 8.93
N ILE A 389 15.63 26.52 8.68
CA ILE A 389 15.46 27.16 7.36
C ILE A 389 16.71 27.94 6.95
N ARG A 390 17.40 28.58 7.90
CA ARG A 390 18.60 29.39 7.59
C ARG A 390 19.70 28.50 7.05
N ARG A 391 19.98 27.39 7.74
CA ARG A 391 20.96 26.41 7.31
C ARG A 391 20.57 25.78 5.97
N LEU A 392 19.29 25.45 5.79
CA LEU A 392 18.80 24.89 4.52
C LEU A 392 19.04 25.84 3.34
N VAL A 393 18.77 27.13 3.51
CA VAL A 393 19.02 28.15 2.47
C VAL A 393 20.51 28.31 2.19
N GLU A 394 21.35 28.35 3.24
CA GLU A 394 22.80 28.48 3.10
C GLU A 394 23.41 27.37 2.23
N ILE A 395 23.01 26.11 2.47
CA ILE A 395 23.56 24.97 1.73
C ILE A 395 22.84 24.71 0.40
N GLY A 396 21.56 25.06 0.31
CA GLY A 396 20.65 24.62 -0.77
C GLY A 396 20.29 25.68 -1.81
N LYS A 397 20.52 26.98 -1.56
CA LYS A 397 20.13 28.05 -2.49
C LYS A 397 20.71 27.85 -3.89
N GLY A 398 19.83 27.83 -4.90
CA GLY A 398 20.18 27.57 -6.30
C GLY A 398 20.74 26.16 -6.59
N LYS A 399 20.74 25.26 -5.60
CA LYS A 399 21.29 23.91 -5.69
C LYS A 399 20.28 22.83 -5.36
N VAL A 400 19.17 23.16 -4.71
CA VAL A 400 18.14 22.20 -4.30
C VAL A 400 16.76 22.79 -4.58
N GLN A 401 15.87 21.94 -5.08
CA GLN A 401 14.44 22.19 -5.16
C GLN A 401 13.67 21.01 -4.60
N PHE A 402 12.48 21.26 -4.07
CA PHE A 402 11.66 20.25 -3.40
C PHE A 402 10.32 20.03 -4.09
N VAL A 403 9.89 18.78 -4.13
CA VAL A 403 8.53 18.38 -4.54
C VAL A 403 7.88 17.60 -3.40
N PHE A 404 6.89 18.23 -2.77
CA PHE A 404 6.07 17.65 -1.71
C PHE A 404 4.70 17.24 -2.23
N SER A 405 4.13 16.19 -1.66
CA SER A 405 2.72 15.85 -1.83
C SER A 405 2.24 14.99 -0.67
N GLY A 406 0.93 14.89 -0.45
CA GLY A 406 0.41 14.07 0.64
C GLY A 406 -0.94 14.54 1.14
N LYS A 407 -1.62 13.66 1.87
CA LYS A 407 -2.94 13.91 2.46
C LYS A 407 -2.90 13.68 3.97
N ALA A 408 -3.49 14.57 4.74
CA ALA A 408 -3.79 14.34 6.16
C ALA A 408 -5.16 13.64 6.28
N HIS A 409 -5.35 12.79 7.29
CA HIS A 409 -6.69 12.26 7.55
C HIS A 409 -7.67 13.41 7.88
N PRO A 410 -8.96 13.36 7.49
CA PRO A 410 -9.88 14.49 7.68
C PRO A 410 -10.04 14.90 9.16
N HIS A 411 -9.87 13.95 10.07
CA HIS A 411 -9.91 14.14 11.52
C HIS A 411 -8.52 14.32 12.18
N ASP A 412 -7.42 14.30 11.41
CA ASP A 412 -6.05 14.50 11.92
C ASP A 412 -5.64 15.97 11.77
N GLU A 413 -6.12 16.81 12.70
CA GLU A 413 -5.79 18.24 12.74
C GLU A 413 -4.27 18.50 12.80
N PRO A 414 -3.47 17.79 13.63
CA PRO A 414 -2.01 17.92 13.59
C PRO A 414 -1.39 17.62 12.21
N GLY A 415 -1.90 16.60 11.50
CA GLY A 415 -1.48 16.30 10.14
C GLY A 415 -1.79 17.45 9.16
N LYS A 416 -2.95 18.08 9.29
CA LYS A 416 -3.33 19.28 8.50
C LYS A 416 -2.45 20.48 8.80
N ASP A 417 -2.07 20.67 10.06
CA ASP A 417 -1.18 21.77 10.48
C ASP A 417 0.23 21.61 9.88
N ILE A 418 0.74 20.39 9.77
CA ILE A 418 2.00 20.09 9.08
C ILE A 418 1.92 20.49 7.60
N LEU A 419 0.85 20.11 6.90
CA LEU A 419 0.65 20.50 5.51
C LEU A 419 0.57 22.02 5.34
N GLN A 420 -0.13 22.69 6.25
CA GLN A 420 -0.24 24.15 6.25
C GLN A 420 1.12 24.83 6.49
N LYS A 421 1.91 24.31 7.43
CA LYS A 421 3.28 24.77 7.69
C LYS A 421 4.16 24.64 6.44
N ILE A 422 4.14 23.49 5.76
CA ILE A 422 4.92 23.25 4.54
C ILE A 422 4.51 24.25 3.44
N ASN A 423 3.21 24.44 3.21
CA ASN A 423 2.70 25.40 2.22
C ASN A 423 3.08 26.85 2.55
N ARG A 424 3.13 27.22 3.83
CA ARG A 424 3.60 28.55 4.26
C ARG A 424 5.09 28.73 3.98
N ILE A 425 5.91 27.75 4.37
CA ILE A 425 7.37 27.78 4.16
C ILE A 425 7.69 27.84 2.67
N ALA A 426 6.95 27.09 1.83
CA ALA A 426 7.09 27.14 0.39
C ALA A 426 6.91 28.56 -0.19
N LYS A 427 5.91 29.31 0.30
CA LYS A 427 5.69 30.70 -0.08
C LYS A 427 6.80 31.64 0.43
N GLU A 428 7.31 31.41 1.63
CA GLU A 428 8.35 32.23 2.26
C GLU A 428 9.71 32.09 1.57
N LEU A 429 10.09 30.87 1.15
CA LEU A 429 11.37 30.59 0.48
C LEU A 429 11.39 31.05 -0.97
N GLY A 430 10.24 31.03 -1.65
CA GLY A 430 10.08 31.54 -3.00
C GLY A 430 11.05 30.92 -4.01
N ALA A 431 11.61 31.75 -4.88
CA ALA A 431 12.52 31.30 -5.96
C ALA A 431 13.94 30.97 -5.48
N GLU A 432 14.36 31.39 -4.28
CA GLU A 432 15.72 31.13 -3.79
C GLU A 432 15.94 29.64 -3.47
N LEU A 433 14.88 29.00 -2.97
CA LEU A 433 14.83 27.57 -2.67
C LEU A 433 13.42 27.07 -3.00
N PRO A 434 13.16 26.67 -4.26
CA PRO A 434 11.82 26.30 -4.69
C PRO A 434 11.30 25.09 -3.92
N VAL A 435 10.11 25.22 -3.33
CA VAL A 435 9.37 24.13 -2.70
C VAL A 435 7.98 24.09 -3.32
N VAL A 436 7.68 23.03 -4.05
CA VAL A 436 6.38 22.84 -4.70
C VAL A 436 5.56 21.81 -3.93
N PHE A 437 4.29 22.12 -3.67
CA PHE A 437 3.33 21.16 -3.12
C PHE A 437 2.33 20.76 -4.20
N ILE A 438 2.28 19.47 -4.55
CA ILE A 438 1.31 18.90 -5.48
C ILE A 438 0.10 18.40 -4.69
N GLU A 439 -1.09 18.92 -5.01
CA GLU A 439 -2.33 18.54 -4.36
C GLU A 439 -2.77 17.11 -4.72
N ASN A 440 -3.68 16.56 -3.92
CA ASN A 440 -4.47 15.38 -4.21
C ASN A 440 -3.65 14.13 -4.54
N TYR A 441 -2.61 13.86 -3.74
CA TYR A 441 -1.77 12.67 -3.88
C TYR A 441 -2.58 11.37 -4.01
N ASN A 442 -2.34 10.64 -5.09
CA ASN A 442 -2.85 9.31 -5.36
C ASN A 442 -1.86 8.56 -6.28
N MET A 443 -2.22 7.42 -6.86
CA MET A 443 -1.32 6.67 -7.75
C MET A 443 -0.81 7.47 -8.97
N GLY A 444 -1.56 8.47 -9.45
CA GLY A 444 -1.24 9.32 -10.59
C GLY A 444 -0.02 10.21 -10.31
N PRO A 445 -0.12 11.24 -9.44
CA PRO A 445 1.02 12.05 -9.03
C PRO A 445 2.18 11.20 -8.50
N ALA A 446 1.89 10.10 -7.79
CA ALA A 446 2.93 9.19 -7.30
C ALA A 446 3.85 8.69 -8.42
N LYS A 447 3.30 8.26 -9.57
CA LYS A 447 4.11 7.77 -10.70
C LYS A 447 5.10 8.81 -11.21
N PHE A 448 4.73 10.09 -11.24
CA PHE A 448 5.64 11.17 -11.66
C PHE A 448 6.68 11.46 -10.59
N ILE A 449 6.26 11.65 -9.33
CA ILE A 449 7.18 12.04 -8.25
C ILE A 449 8.19 10.93 -7.99
N THR A 450 7.75 9.67 -7.82
CA THR A 450 8.68 8.57 -7.46
C THR A 450 9.65 8.21 -8.58
N SER A 451 9.38 8.62 -9.83
CA SER A 451 10.29 8.35 -10.95
C SER A 451 11.13 9.54 -11.38
N GLY A 452 10.69 10.77 -11.11
CA GLY A 452 11.31 11.98 -11.65
C GLY A 452 12.16 12.78 -10.66
N VAL A 453 12.04 12.58 -9.35
CA VAL A 453 12.94 13.25 -8.38
C VAL A 453 14.31 12.59 -8.38
N ASP A 454 15.35 13.31 -7.98
CA ASP A 454 16.72 12.77 -7.92
C ASP A 454 16.98 11.99 -6.64
N ILE A 455 16.37 12.42 -5.52
CA ILE A 455 16.43 11.77 -4.21
C ILE A 455 15.04 11.70 -3.59
N TRP A 456 14.72 10.55 -2.98
CA TRP A 456 13.52 10.34 -2.20
C TRP A 456 13.78 10.52 -0.70
N LEU A 457 13.19 11.53 -0.08
CA LEU A 457 13.35 11.85 1.34
C LEU A 457 12.30 11.12 2.20
N ASN A 458 12.73 10.55 3.31
CA ASN A 458 11.83 9.94 4.28
C ASN A 458 12.33 10.04 5.73
N THR A 459 11.54 10.63 6.63
CA THR A 459 11.99 11.04 7.96
C THR A 459 11.11 10.52 9.11
N PRO A 460 10.65 9.25 9.11
CA PRO A 460 9.76 8.75 10.16
C PRO A 460 10.47 8.71 11.53
N ILE A 461 9.71 8.87 12.60
CA ILE A 461 10.16 8.58 13.97
C ILE A 461 10.35 7.07 14.12
N ARG A 462 11.49 6.65 14.67
CA ARG A 462 11.78 5.23 14.97
C ARG A 462 10.99 4.77 16.21
N PRO A 463 10.55 3.51 16.32
CA PRO A 463 10.42 2.47 15.29
C PRO A 463 8.99 2.47 14.68
N ARG A 464 8.47 3.65 14.29
CA ARG A 464 7.06 3.81 13.86
C ARG A 464 6.86 3.56 12.36
N GLU A 465 7.87 3.13 11.64
CA GLU A 465 7.77 2.67 10.26
C GLU A 465 7.86 1.14 10.18
N ALA A 466 6.74 0.48 9.88
CA ALA A 466 6.74 -0.97 9.67
C ALA A 466 7.50 -1.39 8.39
N SER A 467 7.40 -0.60 7.33
CA SER A 467 8.01 -0.92 6.02
C SER A 467 8.32 0.37 5.26
N GLY A 468 7.50 0.76 4.27
CA GLY A 468 7.65 2.01 3.52
C GLY A 468 7.82 1.80 2.01
N THR A 469 6.77 1.37 1.31
CA THR A 469 6.86 1.01 -0.12
C THR A 469 7.16 2.18 -1.07
N SER A 470 7.00 3.45 -0.66
CA SER A 470 7.28 4.58 -1.54
C SER A 470 8.74 4.66 -1.98
N GLY A 471 9.68 4.37 -1.08
CA GLY A 471 11.10 4.29 -1.42
C GLY A 471 11.43 3.12 -2.36
N MET A 472 10.68 2.02 -2.26
CA MET A 472 10.81 0.86 -3.15
C MET A 472 10.34 1.19 -4.58
N LYS A 473 9.37 2.10 -4.76
CA LYS A 473 8.96 2.60 -6.10
C LYS A 473 10.07 3.42 -6.75
N CYS A 474 10.77 4.21 -5.94
CA CYS A 474 11.83 5.10 -6.39
C CYS A 474 13.01 4.33 -7.00
N VAL A 475 13.45 3.26 -6.35
CA VAL A 475 14.61 2.49 -6.80
C VAL A 475 14.41 1.79 -8.16
N HIS A 476 13.17 1.53 -8.57
CA HIS A 476 12.83 1.02 -9.91
C HIS A 476 13.07 2.03 -11.04
N ASN A 477 13.43 3.27 -10.69
CA ASN A 477 13.73 4.37 -11.60
C ASN A 477 15.13 4.94 -11.33
N GLY A 478 16.00 4.21 -10.62
CA GLY A 478 17.33 4.71 -10.25
C GLY A 478 17.33 5.84 -9.23
N VAL A 479 16.17 6.17 -8.64
CA VAL A 479 16.06 7.22 -7.62
C VAL A 479 16.52 6.66 -6.28
N MET A 480 17.52 7.31 -5.68
CA MET A 480 18.11 6.91 -4.41
C MET A 480 17.27 7.40 -3.24
N ASN A 481 17.41 6.75 -2.09
CA ASN A 481 16.70 7.16 -0.87
C ASN A 481 17.64 7.94 0.06
N PHE A 482 17.08 8.94 0.72
CA PHE A 482 17.68 9.62 1.86
C PHE A 482 16.71 9.49 3.02
N SER A 483 16.95 8.53 3.90
CA SER A 483 15.93 8.09 4.85
C SER A 483 16.50 7.72 6.21
N VAL A 484 15.70 7.94 7.25
CA VAL A 484 15.92 7.34 8.56
C VAL A 484 15.97 5.81 8.44
N LEU A 485 16.90 5.16 9.17
CA LEU A 485 17.03 3.70 9.24
C LEU A 485 15.90 3.10 10.10
N ASP A 486 14.72 2.99 9.48
CA ASP A 486 13.55 2.30 10.03
C ASP A 486 12.79 1.59 8.90
N GLY A 487 11.94 0.63 9.27
CA GLY A 487 11.18 -0.18 8.32
C GLY A 487 12.06 -0.85 7.26
N TRP A 488 11.68 -0.70 5.98
CA TRP A 488 12.40 -1.36 4.87
C TRP A 488 13.80 -0.81 4.65
N TRP A 489 14.08 0.42 5.08
CA TRP A 489 15.35 1.06 4.78
C TRP A 489 16.51 0.42 5.53
N ILE A 490 16.24 -0.27 6.64
CA ILE A 490 17.22 -1.11 7.33
C ILE A 490 17.72 -2.23 6.41
N GLU A 491 16.84 -2.81 5.59
CA GLU A 491 17.16 -3.91 4.67
C GLU A 491 17.76 -3.39 3.35
N GLY A 492 17.37 -2.18 2.92
CA GLY A 492 17.76 -1.62 1.62
C GLY A 492 18.93 -0.62 1.64
N CYS A 493 19.36 -0.15 2.81
CA CYS A 493 20.40 0.88 2.92
C CYS A 493 21.80 0.27 2.88
N ILE A 494 22.51 0.57 1.79
CA ILE A 494 23.96 0.48 1.72
C ILE A 494 24.48 1.92 1.58
N GLU A 495 24.99 2.46 2.70
CA GLU A 495 25.39 3.86 2.84
C GLU A 495 26.31 4.30 1.69
N GLY A 496 25.95 5.41 1.03
CA GLY A 496 26.72 5.98 -0.07
C GLY A 496 26.73 5.14 -1.36
N ARG A 497 25.97 4.05 -1.44
CA ARG A 497 25.81 3.22 -2.66
C ARG A 497 24.38 3.15 -3.17
N THR A 498 23.41 2.96 -2.29
CA THR A 498 21.97 2.90 -2.65
C THR A 498 21.21 4.15 -2.20
N GLY A 499 21.86 4.98 -1.39
CA GLY A 499 21.27 6.14 -0.74
C GLY A 499 22.07 6.52 0.51
N TRP A 500 21.41 7.25 1.40
CA TRP A 500 21.98 7.71 2.67
C TRP A 500 21.00 7.48 3.82
N ALA A 501 21.52 7.01 4.94
CA ALA A 501 20.80 6.98 6.20
C ALA A 501 20.65 8.40 6.79
N ILE A 502 19.68 8.61 7.68
CA ILE A 502 19.57 9.79 8.54
C ILE A 502 19.61 9.32 10.00
N GLY A 503 20.46 9.92 10.80
CA GLY A 503 20.66 9.61 12.21
C GLY A 503 21.52 8.37 12.47
N PRO A 504 21.63 7.95 13.74
CA PRO A 504 22.49 6.85 14.14
C PRO A 504 22.00 5.50 13.60
N GLU A 505 22.92 4.54 13.53
CA GLU A 505 22.60 3.14 13.25
C GLU A 505 21.72 2.55 14.38
N PRO A 506 20.72 1.72 14.05
CA PRO A 506 19.91 1.04 15.06
C PRO A 506 20.77 0.08 15.90
N THR A 507 20.67 0.14 17.23
CA THR A 507 21.30 -0.85 18.12
C THR A 507 20.45 -2.13 18.24
N GLU A 508 21.09 -3.29 18.47
CA GLU A 508 20.40 -4.60 18.61
C GLU A 508 19.31 -4.60 19.68
N ASN A 509 19.52 -3.89 20.80
CA ASN A 509 18.55 -3.77 21.90
C ASN A 509 17.50 -2.67 21.71
N GLY A 510 17.52 -1.99 20.55
CA GLY A 510 16.51 -1.08 20.04
C GLY A 510 15.64 -0.36 21.06
N MET A 511 16.20 0.50 21.92
CA MET A 511 15.45 1.44 22.76
C MET A 511 16.35 2.36 23.61
N VAL A 512 17.56 2.72 23.17
CA VAL A 512 18.29 3.80 23.86
C VAL A 512 17.60 5.12 23.50
N GLU A 513 17.41 5.99 24.49
CA GLU A 513 16.89 7.36 24.38
C GLU A 513 17.41 8.06 23.12
N TYR A 514 16.67 7.92 22.03
CA TYR A 514 17.04 8.47 20.75
C TYR A 514 16.65 9.94 20.74
N ASN A 515 17.64 10.83 20.62
CA ASN A 515 17.38 12.25 20.51
C ASN A 515 16.99 12.59 19.07
N GLU A 516 15.70 12.83 18.85
CA GLU A 516 15.15 13.21 17.53
C GLU A 516 15.84 14.43 16.91
N ALA A 517 16.48 15.30 17.71
CA ALA A 517 17.23 16.44 17.22
C ALA A 517 18.50 16.06 16.45
N GLU A 518 19.07 14.87 16.70
CA GLU A 518 20.25 14.38 15.98
C GLU A 518 19.94 14.05 14.52
N ASP A 519 18.71 13.63 14.19
CA ASP A 519 18.33 13.37 12.79
C ASP A 519 18.42 14.66 11.96
N ALA A 520 18.00 15.81 12.51
CA ALA A 520 18.05 17.07 11.81
C ALA A 520 19.50 17.49 11.52
N VAL A 521 20.39 17.38 12.52
CA VAL A 521 21.81 17.72 12.36
C VAL A 521 22.48 16.84 11.30
N ASP A 522 22.29 15.53 11.38
CA ASP A 522 22.84 14.59 10.41
C ASP A 522 22.25 14.79 9.00
N LEU A 523 20.95 15.11 8.92
CA LEU A 523 20.28 15.45 7.67
C LEU A 523 20.99 16.61 6.97
N TYR A 524 21.22 17.72 7.68
CA TYR A 524 21.90 18.88 7.09
C TYR A 524 23.36 18.59 6.75
N ASN A 525 24.10 17.90 7.63
CA ASN A 525 25.50 17.52 7.36
C ASN A 525 25.62 16.67 6.10
N LYS A 526 24.72 15.69 5.90
CA LYS A 526 24.73 14.84 4.70
C LYS A 526 24.33 15.60 3.44
N LEU A 527 23.36 16.52 3.53
CA LEU A 527 23.04 17.40 2.40
C LEU A 527 24.26 18.21 1.98
N GLU A 528 24.90 18.88 2.94
CA GLU A 528 26.02 19.80 2.72
C GLU A 528 27.30 19.09 2.23
N GLU A 529 27.70 18.02 2.90
CA GLU A 529 29.03 17.41 2.70
C GLU A 529 29.03 16.24 1.72
N LYS A 530 27.88 15.58 1.51
CA LYS A 530 27.81 14.31 0.75
C LYS A 530 26.93 14.43 -0.48
N ILE A 531 25.66 14.77 -0.28
CA ILE A 531 24.60 14.64 -1.30
C ILE A 531 24.72 15.74 -2.36
N ILE A 532 24.69 17.01 -1.95
CA ILE A 532 24.75 18.15 -2.88
C ILE A 532 26.07 18.08 -3.67
N PRO A 533 27.26 17.93 -3.03
CA PRO A 533 28.51 17.81 -3.79
C PRO A 533 28.51 16.64 -4.79
N ALA A 534 28.06 15.45 -4.38
CA ALA A 534 28.06 14.28 -5.27
C ALA A 534 27.20 14.48 -6.52
N TYR A 535 26.07 15.17 -6.42
CA TYR A 535 25.20 15.44 -7.57
C TYR A 535 25.87 16.34 -8.64
N TYR A 536 26.60 17.36 -8.20
CA TYR A 536 27.15 18.39 -9.08
C TYR A 536 28.59 18.12 -9.55
N THR A 537 29.41 17.44 -8.74
CA THR A 537 30.85 17.30 -9.03
C THR A 537 31.25 15.90 -9.49
N ASP A 538 30.44 14.86 -9.24
CA ASP A 538 30.79 13.47 -9.56
C ASP A 538 29.59 12.71 -10.17
N ARG A 539 29.26 13.07 -11.41
CA ARG A 539 28.17 12.43 -12.17
C ARG A 539 28.35 10.92 -12.31
N LYS A 540 29.59 10.45 -12.48
CA LYS A 540 29.90 9.02 -12.63
C LYS A 540 29.55 8.25 -11.37
N ARG A 541 29.95 8.75 -10.20
CA ARG A 541 29.54 8.17 -8.92
C ARG A 541 28.04 8.20 -8.74
N TRP A 542 27.39 9.32 -9.06
CA TRP A 542 25.93 9.45 -8.95
C TRP A 542 25.21 8.37 -9.77
N ILE A 543 25.56 8.20 -11.04
CA ILE A 543 24.98 7.16 -11.91
C ILE A 543 25.31 5.76 -11.39
N GLY A 544 26.52 5.54 -10.87
CA GLY A 544 26.88 4.31 -10.18
C GLY A 544 25.90 3.99 -9.04
N MET A 545 25.56 4.98 -8.21
CA MET A 545 24.60 4.80 -7.12
C MET A 545 23.17 4.54 -7.64
N MET A 546 22.74 5.20 -8.72
CA MET A 546 21.46 4.90 -9.38
C MET A 546 21.39 3.44 -9.84
N LYS A 547 22.47 2.94 -10.45
CA LYS A 547 22.57 1.54 -10.90
C LYS A 547 22.55 0.58 -9.72
N PHE A 548 23.21 0.91 -8.60
CA PHE A 548 23.14 0.12 -7.36
C PHE A 548 21.73 0.12 -6.74
N ALA A 549 21.03 1.25 -6.73
CA ALA A 549 19.65 1.32 -6.27
C ALA A 549 18.75 0.37 -7.08
N ILE A 550 18.89 0.34 -8.40
CA ILE A 550 18.13 -0.61 -9.24
C ILE A 550 18.58 -2.05 -8.95
N ALA A 551 19.88 -2.33 -9.03
CA ALA A 551 20.41 -3.68 -9.03
C ALA A 551 20.38 -4.40 -7.67
N VAL A 552 20.32 -3.66 -6.57
CA VAL A 552 20.22 -4.23 -5.21
C VAL A 552 18.78 -4.11 -4.72
N ASN A 553 18.20 -2.92 -4.79
CA ASN A 553 16.90 -2.68 -4.16
C ASN A 553 15.75 -3.06 -5.09
N ALA A 554 15.71 -2.58 -6.34
CA ALA A 554 14.57 -2.89 -7.22
C ALA A 554 14.46 -4.40 -7.53
N SER A 555 15.60 -5.09 -7.67
CA SER A 555 15.62 -6.55 -7.88
C SER A 555 15.11 -7.38 -6.69
N TYR A 556 15.13 -6.82 -5.47
CA TYR A 556 14.69 -7.52 -4.26
C TYR A 556 13.29 -7.07 -3.78
N PHE A 557 13.06 -5.76 -3.72
CA PHE A 557 11.82 -5.16 -3.21
C PHE A 557 10.72 -5.08 -4.28
N ASN A 558 10.42 -6.23 -4.90
CA ASN A 558 9.32 -6.39 -5.86
C ASN A 558 8.24 -7.34 -5.32
N THR A 559 6.99 -7.18 -5.77
CA THR A 559 5.87 -8.02 -5.33
C THR A 559 5.83 -9.40 -5.98
N HIS A 560 6.59 -9.68 -7.04
CA HIS A 560 6.71 -11.06 -7.53
C HIS A 560 7.34 -11.94 -6.45
N ARG A 561 8.47 -11.51 -5.87
CA ARG A 561 9.06 -12.18 -4.70
C ARG A 561 8.09 -12.25 -3.52
N VAL A 562 7.38 -11.16 -3.18
CA VAL A 562 6.39 -11.17 -2.09
C VAL A 562 5.37 -12.29 -2.29
N VAL A 563 4.79 -12.37 -3.49
CA VAL A 563 3.80 -13.38 -3.84
C VAL A 563 4.40 -14.78 -3.82
N HIS A 564 5.65 -14.95 -4.28
CA HIS A 564 6.38 -16.20 -4.15
C HIS A 564 6.50 -16.66 -2.69
N GLU A 565 6.96 -15.78 -1.81
CA GLU A 565 7.10 -16.10 -0.38
C GLU A 565 5.75 -16.40 0.28
N TYR A 566 4.67 -15.68 -0.04
CA TYR A 566 3.34 -16.03 0.46
C TYR A 566 2.90 -17.41 -0.01
N CYS A 567 3.14 -17.75 -1.28
CA CYS A 567 2.76 -19.06 -1.81
C CYS A 567 3.53 -20.20 -1.13
N GLU A 568 4.82 -20.02 -0.88
CA GLU A 568 5.69 -21.01 -0.24
C GLU A 568 5.45 -21.13 1.27
N LYS A 569 5.47 -20.00 1.99
CA LYS A 569 5.43 -19.97 3.46
C LYS A 569 4.01 -20.11 4.01
N ALA A 570 3.01 -19.59 3.31
CA ALA A 570 1.68 -19.37 3.88
C ALA A 570 0.55 -20.12 3.13
N TYR A 571 0.48 -20.05 1.80
CA TYR A 571 -0.66 -20.59 1.04
C TYR A 571 -0.50 -22.08 0.69
N GLY A 572 0.73 -22.59 0.57
CA GLY A 572 1.00 -23.94 0.05
C GLY A 572 0.47 -24.13 -1.38
N THR A 573 0.61 -23.10 -2.22
CA THR A 573 0.04 -23.06 -3.58
C THR A 573 1.13 -23.00 -4.64
N VAL A 574 0.91 -23.69 -5.77
CA VAL A 574 1.81 -23.68 -6.93
C VAL A 574 1.30 -22.69 -7.98
N PHE A 575 2.21 -21.97 -8.64
CA PHE A 575 1.89 -21.03 -9.73
C PHE A 575 1.31 -21.74 -10.95
N ARG A 576 0.48 -21.02 -11.71
CA ARG A 576 0.02 -21.44 -13.04
C ARG A 576 0.74 -20.73 -14.18
N GLY A 577 1.40 -19.61 -13.88
CA GLY A 577 2.27 -18.91 -14.81
C GLY A 577 3.55 -19.68 -15.11
N HIS A 578 4.17 -19.36 -16.24
CA HIS A 578 5.44 -19.93 -16.70
C HIS A 578 6.66 -19.32 -16.02
#